data_AF-A0A7C2QT76-F1
#
_entry.id   AF-A0A7C2QT76-F1
#
_cell.length_a   1.000
_cell.length_b   1.000
_cell.length_c   1.000
_cell.angle_alpha   90.00
_cell.angle_beta   90.00
_cell.angle_gamma   90.00
#
_symmetry.space_group_name_H-M   'P 1'
#
loop_
_entity.id
_entity.type
_entity.pdbx_description
1 polymer ?
#
loop_
_entity_poly.entity_id
_entity_poly.type
_entity_poly.pdbx_seq_one_letter_code
_entity_poly.pdbx_strand_id
1 'polypeptide(L)'
;MGGKPASSLRRRRSASIGSSGHSWARKASRSIRGMLLLGGHEYPIVRPMVAEALPEELQRALLTEAEAARAHAYAPYSRFAVGAALLTADGRMVRGANVENASYGLTICAERVAVAAAVAQGERSFRAVAVVGPAGANPCWPCGACRQVLAEFASTLWVVVRDAGGHPCARRLDELLPEAFGPHALAEAR
;
A
#
# COMPACT_ATOMS: atom_id res chain seq x y z
N MET A 1 1.56 -36.96 -57.78
CA MET A 1 0.65 -38.02 -57.31
C MET A 1 0.45 -37.84 -55.80
N GLY A 2 -0.81 -37.74 -55.38
CA GLY A 2 -1.42 -37.90 -54.03
C GLY A 2 -0.63 -37.52 -52.76
N GLY A 3 -1.16 -36.80 -51.79
CA GLY A 3 -2.54 -36.41 -51.49
C GLY A 3 -2.58 -35.97 -50.02
N LYS A 4 -3.32 -34.89 -49.72
CA LYS A 4 -3.71 -34.54 -48.36
C LYS A 4 -4.65 -35.61 -47.80
N PRO A 5 -4.77 -35.70 -46.47
CA PRO A 5 -6.09 -35.86 -45.88
C PRO A 5 -6.41 -34.68 -44.96
N ALA A 6 -7.59 -34.10 -45.20
CA ALA A 6 -8.35 -33.34 -44.23
C ALA A 6 -9.24 -34.30 -43.43
N SER A 7 -9.40 -34.07 -42.13
CA SER A 7 -10.58 -34.42 -41.31
C SER A 7 -10.23 -34.10 -39.85
N SER A 8 -11.10 -33.66 -38.95
CA SER A 8 -12.52 -33.36 -38.99
C SER A 8 -12.83 -32.46 -37.78
N LEU A 9 -13.78 -31.53 -37.97
CA LEU A 9 -14.42 -30.82 -36.85
C LEU A 9 -15.11 -31.83 -35.92
N ARG A 10 -14.94 -31.66 -34.60
CA ARG A 10 -16.01 -31.96 -33.64
C ARG A 10 -16.18 -30.82 -32.65
N ARG A 11 -17.23 -30.03 -32.88
CA ARG A 11 -17.90 -29.20 -31.87
C ARG A 11 -18.32 -30.11 -30.71
N ARG A 12 -18.03 -29.73 -29.46
CA ARG A 12 -18.83 -30.16 -28.31
C ARG A 12 -19.68 -28.99 -27.85
N ARG A 13 -20.98 -29.23 -27.82
CA ARG A 13 -22.03 -28.34 -27.32
C ARG A 13 -22.02 -28.35 -25.78
N SER A 14 -22.51 -27.23 -25.27
CA SER A 14 -22.91 -26.90 -23.90
C SER A 14 -23.62 -28.00 -23.11
N ALA A 15 -23.39 -28.01 -21.80
CA ALA A 15 -24.35 -28.49 -20.82
C ALA A 15 -24.39 -27.51 -19.63
N SER A 16 -25.40 -26.65 -19.63
CA SER A 16 -25.94 -25.97 -18.46
C SER A 16 -26.77 -26.97 -17.66
N ILE A 17 -26.50 -27.10 -16.36
CA ILE A 17 -27.38 -27.80 -15.41
C ILE A 17 -27.75 -26.77 -14.34
N GLY A 18 -29.05 -26.53 -14.21
CA GLY A 18 -29.64 -25.67 -13.20
C GLY A 18 -30.22 -26.45 -12.02
N SER A 19 -30.81 -25.67 -11.11
CA SER A 19 -31.55 -26.04 -9.89
C SER A 19 -30.69 -26.68 -8.79
N SER A 20 -30.78 -26.31 -7.52
CA SER A 20 -31.99 -26.07 -6.75
C SER A 20 -31.70 -25.22 -5.52
N GLY A 21 -32.60 -24.31 -5.17
CA GLY A 21 -32.48 -23.43 -4.01
C GLY A 21 -32.45 -24.18 -2.68
N HIS A 22 -31.83 -23.54 -1.69
CA HIS A 22 -32.18 -23.68 -0.29
C HIS A 22 -32.24 -22.27 0.31
N SER A 23 -33.47 -21.85 0.62
CA SER A 23 -33.75 -20.66 1.41
C SER A 23 -33.33 -20.92 2.85
N TRP A 24 -32.47 -20.07 3.40
CA TRP A 24 -32.36 -19.89 4.85
C TRP A 24 -32.74 -18.45 5.18
N ALA A 25 -34.05 -18.24 5.38
CA ALA A 25 -34.53 -17.07 6.09
C ALA A 25 -34.13 -17.20 7.57
N ARG A 26 -33.39 -16.22 8.10
CA ARG A 26 -33.86 -15.33 9.17
C ARG A 26 -32.75 -14.41 9.72
N LYS A 27 -33.15 -13.15 9.84
CA LYS A 27 -32.59 -12.01 10.58
C LYS A 27 -31.57 -12.34 11.69
N ALA A 28 -30.48 -11.59 11.69
CA ALA A 28 -29.84 -11.13 12.92
C ALA A 28 -29.30 -9.71 12.71
N SER A 29 -30.11 -8.73 13.11
CA SER A 29 -29.69 -7.37 13.39
C SER A 29 -28.67 -7.35 14.53
N ARG A 30 -27.49 -6.78 14.29
CA ARG A 30 -26.65 -6.20 15.36
C ARG A 30 -26.02 -4.89 14.90
N SER A 31 -26.81 -3.83 15.07
CA SER A 31 -26.42 -2.55 15.68
C SER A 31 -25.00 -2.03 15.39
N ILE A 32 -24.85 -1.28 14.30
CA ILE A 32 -23.82 -0.23 14.18
C ILE A 32 -24.35 0.98 14.95
N ARG A 33 -24.39 0.92 16.29
CA ARG A 33 -24.74 2.09 17.11
C ARG A 33 -23.49 2.93 17.31
N GLY A 34 -23.30 3.86 16.39
CA GLY A 34 -22.43 5.01 16.53
C GLY A 34 -23.06 6.16 15.74
N MET A 35 -24.03 6.84 16.34
CA MET A 35 -24.66 8.04 15.76
C MET A 35 -24.49 9.16 16.79
N LEU A 36 -24.02 10.31 16.32
CA LEU A 36 -23.94 11.52 17.12
C LEU A 36 -25.12 12.39 16.76
N LEU A 37 -25.96 12.72 17.76
CA LEU A 37 -27.06 13.66 17.59
C LEU A 37 -26.57 15.05 17.94
N LEU A 38 -26.41 15.91 16.93
CA LEU A 38 -26.16 17.33 17.11
C LEU A 38 -27.29 18.11 16.43
N GLY A 39 -27.99 18.95 17.20
CA GLY A 39 -29.02 19.83 16.66
C GLY A 39 -30.20 19.11 15.97
N GLY A 40 -30.54 17.89 16.38
CA GLY A 40 -31.69 17.16 15.83
C GLY A 40 -31.46 16.46 14.48
N HIS A 41 -30.24 16.52 13.94
CA HIS A 41 -29.86 15.78 12.74
C HIS A 41 -28.98 14.58 13.09
N GLU A 42 -29.28 13.44 12.48
CA GLU A 42 -28.52 12.20 12.62
C GLU A 42 -27.30 12.25 11.70
N TYR A 43 -26.11 12.33 12.30
CA TYR A 43 -24.86 12.22 11.56
C TYR A 43 -24.27 10.82 11.78
N PRO A 44 -23.93 10.07 10.71
CA PRO A 44 -23.22 8.82 10.86
C PRO A 44 -21.86 9.10 11.49
N ILE A 45 -21.53 8.43 12.60
CA ILE A 45 -20.16 8.43 13.10
C ILE A 45 -19.37 7.57 12.10
N VAL A 46 -18.79 8.20 11.09
CA VAL A 46 -17.73 7.59 10.29
C VAL A 46 -16.61 7.21 11.25
N ARG A 47 -16.48 5.90 11.54
CA ARG A 47 -15.31 5.39 12.28
C ARG A 47 -14.08 5.92 11.53
N PRO A 48 -13.11 6.57 12.19
CA PRO A 48 -11.88 6.93 11.52
C PRO A 48 -11.29 5.63 10.95
N MET A 49 -11.09 5.60 9.63
CA MET A 49 -10.72 4.39 8.88
C MET A 49 -9.25 3.97 9.13
N VAL A 50 -8.66 4.35 10.27
CA VAL A 50 -7.22 4.29 10.53
C VAL A 50 -6.85 3.87 11.97
N ALA A 51 -7.78 3.27 12.72
CA ALA A 51 -7.52 2.84 14.10
C ALA A 51 -7.08 1.37 14.27
N GLU A 52 -7.15 0.54 13.24
CA GLU A 52 -6.87 -0.89 13.37
C GLU A 52 -5.40 -1.21 13.03
N ALA A 53 -4.76 -2.03 13.87
CA ALA A 53 -3.39 -2.48 13.69
C ALA A 53 -3.24 -3.19 12.33
N LEU A 54 -2.13 -2.95 11.63
CA LEU A 54 -1.85 -3.60 10.35
C LEU A 54 -1.58 -5.10 10.59
N PRO A 55 -2.36 -6.04 10.02
CA PRO A 55 -2.16 -7.47 10.26
C PRO A 55 -0.75 -7.93 9.88
N GLU A 56 -0.15 -8.80 10.69
CA GLU A 56 1.24 -9.24 10.48
C GLU A 56 1.44 -9.93 9.12
N GLU A 57 0.46 -10.70 8.65
CA GLU A 57 0.44 -11.31 7.31
C GLU A 57 0.62 -10.24 6.21
N LEU A 58 -0.09 -9.12 6.33
CA LEU A 58 -0.02 -8.01 5.38
C LEU A 58 1.30 -7.24 5.50
N GLN A 59 1.85 -7.11 6.71
CA GLN A 59 3.19 -6.56 6.91
C GLN A 59 4.25 -7.42 6.19
N ARG A 60 4.18 -8.75 6.33
CA ARG A 60 5.09 -9.69 5.65
C ARG A 60 4.94 -9.65 4.13
N ALA A 61 3.71 -9.56 3.63
CA ALA A 61 3.44 -9.40 2.20
C ALA A 61 4.08 -8.11 1.66
N LEU A 62 3.89 -6.98 2.35
CA LEU A 62 4.50 -5.70 1.98
C LEU A 62 6.03 -5.74 2.00
N LEU A 63 6.63 -6.37 3.02
CA LEU A 63 8.09 -6.54 3.09
C LEU A 63 8.63 -7.40 1.93
N THR A 64 7.88 -8.42 1.50
CA THR A 64 8.22 -9.25 0.34
C THR A 64 8.23 -8.42 -0.95
N GLU A 65 7.21 -7.59 -1.13
CA GLU A 65 7.08 -6.71 -2.30
C GLU A 65 8.16 -5.62 -2.32
N ALA A 66 8.51 -5.07 -1.15
CA ALA A 66 9.59 -4.11 -1.01
C ALA A 66 10.97 -4.74 -1.30
N GLU A 67 11.21 -5.99 -0.86
CA GLU A 67 12.42 -6.73 -1.20
C GLU A 67 12.53 -6.98 -2.71
N ALA A 68 11.42 -7.37 -3.36
CA ALA A 68 11.38 -7.53 -4.80
C ALA A 68 11.67 -6.20 -5.54
N ALA A 69 11.17 -5.08 -5.03
CA ALA A 69 11.47 -3.76 -5.56
C ALA A 69 12.96 -3.38 -5.40
N ARG A 70 13.58 -3.73 -4.27
CA ARG A 70 14.99 -3.43 -3.96
C ARG A 70 15.95 -3.95 -5.01
N ALA A 71 15.63 -5.08 -5.65
CA ALA A 71 16.43 -5.66 -6.74
C ALA A 71 16.55 -4.75 -7.98
N HIS A 72 15.67 -3.75 -8.11
CA HIS A 72 15.66 -2.79 -9.21
C HIS A 72 16.27 -1.43 -8.84
N ALA A 73 16.86 -1.30 -7.65
CA ALA A 73 17.51 -0.08 -7.23
C ALA A 73 18.68 0.29 -8.15
N TYR A 74 18.74 1.55 -8.57
CA TYR A 74 19.91 2.13 -9.23
C TYR A 74 20.69 2.91 -8.19
N ALA A 75 21.67 2.26 -7.56
CA ALA A 75 22.47 2.85 -6.47
C ALA A 75 23.98 2.62 -6.64
N PRO A 76 24.60 3.04 -7.77
CA PRO A 76 26.01 2.78 -8.01
C PRO A 76 26.95 3.60 -7.10
N TYR A 77 26.48 4.71 -6.53
CA TYR A 77 27.32 5.61 -5.75
C TYR A 77 27.37 5.18 -4.28
N SER A 78 26.21 5.02 -3.62
CA SER A 78 26.18 4.56 -2.23
C SER A 78 26.37 3.06 -2.06
N ARG A 79 26.03 2.27 -3.10
CA ARG A 79 25.85 0.81 -3.02
C ARG A 79 24.81 0.40 -1.97
N PHE A 80 23.91 1.31 -1.61
CA PHE A 80 22.84 1.09 -0.65
C PHE A 80 21.51 0.97 -1.39
N ALA A 81 21.18 -0.25 -1.79
CA ALA A 81 19.92 -0.55 -2.48
C ALA A 81 18.75 -0.58 -1.49
N VAL A 82 17.71 0.21 -1.78
CA VAL A 82 16.48 0.32 -0.99
C VAL A 82 15.28 0.04 -1.89
N GLY A 83 14.36 -0.78 -1.39
CA GLY A 83 13.06 -1.01 -2.00
C GLY A 83 11.93 -0.59 -1.08
N ALA A 84 10.80 -0.20 -1.67
CA ALA A 84 9.58 0.16 -0.97
C ALA A 84 8.36 -0.46 -1.66
N ALA A 85 7.34 -0.76 -0.86
CA ALA A 85 6.03 -1.18 -1.34
C ALA A 85 4.95 -0.38 -0.63
N LEU A 86 4.17 0.39 -1.38
CA LEU A 86 3.11 1.27 -0.90
C LEU A 86 1.75 0.60 -1.08
N LEU A 87 1.02 0.41 0.02
CA LEU A 87 -0.36 -0.08 0.03
C LEU A 87 -1.32 1.09 -0.13
N THR A 88 -2.10 1.05 -1.20
CA THR A 88 -3.20 1.99 -1.46
C THR A 88 -4.46 1.62 -0.68
N ALA A 89 -5.44 2.53 -0.62
CA ALA A 89 -6.70 2.31 0.08
C ALA A 89 -7.53 1.16 -0.51
N ASP A 90 -7.44 0.93 -1.83
CA ASP A 90 -8.17 -0.13 -2.54
C ASP A 90 -7.48 -1.51 -2.49
N GLY A 91 -6.29 -1.58 -1.86
CA GLY A 91 -5.55 -2.82 -1.66
C GLY A 91 -4.46 -3.10 -2.69
N ARG A 92 -4.25 -2.25 -3.69
CA ARG A 92 -3.10 -2.37 -4.61
C ARG A 92 -1.78 -2.04 -3.92
N MET A 93 -0.73 -2.77 -4.27
CA MET A 93 0.64 -2.51 -3.85
C MET A 93 1.45 -1.91 -5.00
N VAL A 94 2.05 -0.74 -4.77
CA VAL A 94 2.90 -0.03 -5.74
C VAL A 94 4.34 -0.10 -5.27
N ARG A 95 5.22 -0.65 -6.11
CA ARG A 95 6.64 -0.80 -5.80
C ARG A 95 7.44 0.45 -6.16
N GLY A 96 8.50 0.70 -5.41
CA GLY A 96 9.50 1.72 -5.71
C GLY A 96 10.89 1.27 -5.28
N ALA A 97 11.92 1.75 -5.98
CA ALA A 97 13.32 1.50 -5.65
C ALA A 97 14.08 2.83 -5.71
N ASN A 98 15.13 3.00 -4.91
CA ASN A 98 15.90 4.23 -4.98
C ASN A 98 16.63 4.35 -6.33
N VAL A 99 16.70 5.58 -6.83
CA VAL A 99 17.41 5.93 -8.07
C VAL A 99 18.33 7.10 -7.74
N GLU A 100 19.62 6.80 -7.76
CA GLU A 100 20.66 7.78 -7.53
C GLU A 100 21.04 8.52 -8.80
N ASN A 101 21.73 9.65 -8.62
CA ASN A 101 22.22 10.48 -9.70
C ASN A 101 23.61 11.01 -9.35
N ALA A 102 24.45 11.26 -10.36
CA ALA A 102 25.77 11.86 -10.18
C ALA A 102 25.70 13.22 -9.45
N SER A 103 24.66 14.01 -9.72
CA SER A 103 24.28 15.15 -8.89
C SER A 103 23.43 14.64 -7.73
N TYR A 104 24.05 14.41 -6.57
CA TYR A 104 23.44 13.66 -5.46
C TYR A 104 22.09 14.23 -4.99
N GLY A 105 21.89 15.55 -5.07
CA GLY A 105 20.64 16.21 -4.73
C GLY A 105 19.44 15.79 -5.59
N LEU A 106 19.67 15.18 -6.76
CA LEU A 106 18.65 14.65 -7.65
C LEU A 106 18.26 13.19 -7.32
N THR A 107 18.87 12.59 -6.30
CA THR A 107 18.54 11.24 -5.85
C THR A 107 17.11 11.17 -5.32
N ILE A 108 16.36 10.17 -5.77
CA ILE A 108 15.02 9.88 -5.29
C ILE A 108 15.01 8.56 -4.50
N CYS A 109 14.45 8.61 -3.30
CA CYS A 109 14.33 7.44 -2.42
C CYS A 109 13.20 6.50 -2.88
N ALA A 110 13.27 5.24 -2.49
CA ALA A 110 12.33 4.20 -2.91
C ALA A 110 10.86 4.54 -2.57
N GLU A 111 10.63 5.12 -1.40
CA GLU A 111 9.30 5.52 -0.92
C GLU A 111 8.71 6.63 -1.80
N ARG A 112 9.55 7.62 -2.15
CA ARG A 112 9.15 8.73 -3.04
C ARG A 112 8.88 8.24 -4.46
N VAL A 113 9.63 7.24 -4.95
CA VAL A 113 9.34 6.57 -6.23
C VAL A 113 7.99 5.85 -6.18
N ALA A 114 7.72 5.09 -5.11
CA ALA A 114 6.45 4.37 -4.96
C ALA A 114 5.25 5.34 -4.89
N VAL A 115 5.37 6.44 -4.14
CA VAL A 115 4.34 7.49 -4.08
C VAL A 115 4.14 8.15 -5.45
N ALA A 116 5.22 8.57 -6.12
CA ALA A 116 5.11 9.20 -7.44
C ALA A 116 4.46 8.26 -8.47
N ALA A 117 4.81 6.98 -8.46
CA ALA A 117 4.22 5.97 -9.32
C ALA A 117 2.73 5.76 -9.05
N ALA A 118 2.32 5.72 -7.77
CA ALA A 118 0.91 5.60 -7.39
C ALA A 118 0.10 6.84 -7.82
N VAL A 119 0.61 8.04 -7.55
CA VAL A 119 -0.03 9.31 -7.91
C VAL A 119 -0.17 9.45 -9.43
N ALA A 120 0.85 9.05 -10.20
CA ALA A 120 0.79 9.04 -11.65
C ALA A 120 -0.31 8.11 -12.20
N GLN A 121 -0.72 7.10 -11.43
CA GLN A 121 -1.81 6.18 -11.75
C GLN A 121 -3.17 6.64 -11.19
N GLY A 122 -3.24 7.84 -10.61
CA GLY A 122 -4.46 8.42 -10.03
C GLY A 122 -4.68 8.11 -8.54
N GLU A 123 -3.79 7.35 -7.90
CA GLU A 123 -3.93 6.98 -6.49
C GLU A 123 -3.36 8.01 -5.54
N ARG A 124 -4.17 8.47 -4.58
CA ARG A 124 -3.79 9.49 -3.59
C ARG A 124 -4.15 9.12 -2.15
N SER A 125 -4.69 7.92 -1.95
CA SER A 125 -5.11 7.42 -0.63
C SER A 125 -4.31 6.18 -0.27
N PHE A 126 -3.53 6.25 0.81
CA PHE A 126 -2.59 5.20 1.20
C PHE A 126 -2.87 4.69 2.62
N ARG A 127 -2.52 3.42 2.87
CA ARG A 127 -2.74 2.75 4.16
C ARG A 127 -1.43 2.40 4.87
N ALA A 128 -0.43 1.96 4.10
CA ALA A 128 0.83 1.52 4.66
C ALA A 128 1.95 1.60 3.62
N VAL A 129 3.20 1.62 4.07
CA VAL A 129 4.38 1.45 3.23
C VAL A 129 5.37 0.52 3.94
N ALA A 130 5.92 -0.46 3.23
CA ALA A 130 7.10 -1.18 3.68
C ALA A 130 8.36 -0.61 3.05
N VAL A 131 9.47 -0.58 3.81
CA VAL A 131 10.78 -0.12 3.35
C VAL A 131 11.84 -1.15 3.74
N VAL A 132 12.66 -1.55 2.77
CA VAL A 132 13.68 -2.58 2.95
C VAL A 132 15.02 -2.09 2.37
N GLY A 133 16.05 -2.08 3.22
CA GLY A 133 17.43 -1.80 2.84
C GLY A 133 18.23 -3.10 2.61
N PRO A 134 19.58 -3.01 2.52
CA PRO A 134 20.44 -4.18 2.38
C PRO A 134 20.24 -5.22 3.49
N ALA A 135 20.39 -6.50 3.14
CA ALA A 135 20.29 -7.60 4.10
C ALA A 135 21.30 -7.44 5.25
N GLY A 136 20.86 -7.70 6.48
CA GLY A 136 21.69 -7.56 7.69
C GLY A 136 21.94 -6.12 8.14
N ALA A 137 21.37 -5.12 7.45
CA ALA A 137 21.42 -3.73 7.90
C ALA A 137 20.42 -3.46 9.05
N ASN A 138 20.65 -2.35 9.76
CA ASN A 138 19.68 -1.80 10.70
C ASN A 138 18.33 -1.52 10.03
N PRO A 139 17.24 -1.40 10.81
CA PRO A 139 15.92 -1.09 10.28
C PRO A 139 15.94 0.13 9.37
N CYS A 140 15.51 -0.04 8.11
CA CYS A 140 15.59 0.98 7.07
C CYS A 140 14.40 1.95 7.17
N TRP A 141 14.38 2.78 8.22
CA TRP A 141 13.34 3.79 8.40
C TRP A 141 13.39 4.88 7.31
N PRO A 142 12.24 5.43 6.91
CA PRO A 142 12.20 6.49 5.90
C PRO A 142 12.93 7.74 6.37
N CYS A 143 13.63 8.41 5.45
CA CYS A 143 14.28 9.69 5.73
C CYS A 143 13.24 10.82 5.91
N GLY A 144 13.66 11.97 6.44
CA GLY A 144 12.76 13.10 6.70
C GLY A 144 11.95 13.55 5.48
N ALA A 145 12.58 13.62 4.30
CA ALA A 145 11.89 13.98 3.06
C ALA A 145 10.83 12.94 2.66
N CYS A 146 11.10 11.64 2.83
CA CYS A 146 10.12 10.59 2.56
C CYS A 146 8.95 10.68 3.53
N ARG A 147 9.21 10.89 4.83
CA ARG A 147 8.15 11.07 5.83
C ARG A 147 7.24 12.23 5.47
N GLN A 148 7.82 13.35 5.05
CA GLN A 148 7.07 14.54 4.65
C GLN A 148 6.20 14.29 3.40
N VAL A 149 6.75 13.62 2.39
CA VAL A 149 5.99 13.25 1.17
C VAL A 149 4.85 12.28 1.50
N LEU A 150 5.09 11.31 2.37
CA LEU A 150 4.04 10.38 2.81
C LEU A 150 2.94 11.12 3.62
N ALA A 151 3.33 12.08 4.46
CA ALA A 151 2.41 12.83 5.31
C ALA A 151 1.46 13.74 4.51
N GLU A 152 1.87 14.20 3.32
CA GLU A 152 1.00 14.93 2.37
C GLU A 152 -0.26 14.13 2.01
N PHE A 153 -0.14 12.80 1.90
CA PHE A 153 -1.23 11.94 1.43
C PHE A 153 -1.91 11.14 2.56
N ALA A 154 -1.16 10.75 3.59
CA ALA A 154 -1.70 10.00 4.72
C ALA A 154 -0.80 10.10 5.96
N SER A 155 -1.02 11.14 6.78
CA SER A 155 -0.24 11.43 8.00
C SER A 155 -0.25 10.30 9.05
N THR A 156 -1.22 9.40 9.00
CA THR A 156 -1.36 8.30 9.97
C THR A 156 -1.13 6.92 9.35
N LEU A 157 -0.52 6.83 8.16
CA LEU A 157 -0.25 5.53 7.52
C LEU A 157 0.75 4.70 8.33
N TRP A 158 0.70 3.37 8.16
CA TRP A 158 1.65 2.46 8.79
C TRP A 158 2.96 2.34 8.01
N VAL A 159 4.09 2.56 8.67
CA VAL A 159 5.43 2.33 8.11
C VAL A 159 5.96 1.01 8.66
N VAL A 160 6.32 0.09 7.78
CA VAL A 160 6.81 -1.26 8.12
C VAL A 160 8.25 -1.42 7.66
N VAL A 161 9.11 -1.91 8.56
CA VAL A 161 10.52 -2.25 8.27
C VAL A 161 10.82 -3.63 8.85
N ARG A 162 12.02 -4.15 8.59
CA ARG A 162 12.57 -5.29 9.34
C ARG A 162 13.32 -4.80 10.57
N ASP A 163 13.08 -5.39 11.72
CA ASP A 163 13.93 -5.20 12.91
C ASP A 163 15.29 -5.90 12.76
N ALA A 164 16.14 -5.80 13.79
CA ALA A 164 17.46 -6.44 13.80
C ALA A 164 17.39 -7.99 13.74
N GLY A 165 16.26 -8.60 14.14
CA GLY A 165 16.00 -10.03 14.01
C GLY A 165 15.39 -10.42 12.65
N GLY A 166 15.13 -9.45 11.78
CA GLY A 166 14.49 -9.67 10.49
C GLY A 166 12.97 -9.76 10.55
N HIS A 167 12.35 -9.53 11.72
CA HIS A 167 10.91 -9.57 11.92
C HIS A 167 10.25 -8.25 11.51
N PRO A 168 8.97 -8.26 11.11
CA PRO A 168 8.24 -7.02 10.84
C PRO A 168 8.18 -6.10 12.06
N CYS A 169 8.51 -4.83 11.86
CA CYS A 169 8.38 -3.78 12.85
C CYS A 169 7.60 -2.62 12.22
N ALA A 170 6.40 -2.35 12.75
CA ALA A 170 5.52 -1.30 12.27
C ALA A 170 5.47 -0.13 13.25
N ARG A 171 5.44 1.10 12.71
CA ARG A 171 5.17 2.35 13.43
C ARG A 171 4.22 3.21 12.62
N ARG A 172 3.46 4.08 13.28
CA ARG A 172 2.64 5.04 12.54
C ARG A 172 3.49 6.21 12.07
N LEU A 173 3.12 6.80 10.93
CA LEU A 173 3.88 7.90 10.36
C LEU A 173 3.89 9.14 11.28
N ASP A 174 2.81 9.41 12.02
CA ASP A 174 2.73 10.51 12.99
C ASP A 174 3.57 10.27 14.26
N GLU A 175 3.97 9.02 14.55
CA GLU A 175 5.01 8.73 15.55
C GLU A 175 6.41 9.03 15.01
N LEU A 176 6.61 8.88 13.69
CA LEU A 176 7.88 9.12 13.01
C LEU A 176 8.08 10.58 12.58
N LEU A 177 7.00 11.33 12.42
CA LEU A 177 6.99 12.75 12.05
C LEU A 177 5.91 13.46 12.89
N PRO A 178 6.16 13.66 14.20
CA PRO A 178 5.23 14.38 15.06
C PRO A 178 5.09 15.83 14.58
N GLU A 179 3.89 16.39 14.74
CA GLU A 179 3.60 17.80 14.41
C GLU A 179 4.01 18.17 12.97
N ALA A 180 3.78 17.25 12.03
CA ALA A 180 4.16 17.41 10.64
C ALA A 180 3.54 18.68 10.02
N PHE A 181 4.36 19.48 9.35
CA PHE A 181 3.87 20.54 8.46
C PHE A 181 3.04 19.92 7.32
N GLY A 182 1.98 20.59 6.86
CA GLY A 182 1.15 20.08 5.76
C GLY A 182 0.05 21.04 5.32
N PRO A 183 -0.93 20.57 4.52
CA PRO A 183 -1.97 21.43 3.95
C PRO A 183 -2.77 22.25 4.98
N HIS A 184 -2.97 21.71 6.18
CA HIS A 184 -3.65 22.41 7.28
C HIS A 184 -2.91 23.68 7.73
N ALA A 185 -1.58 23.64 7.81
CA ALA A 185 -0.76 24.78 8.21
C ALA A 185 -0.75 25.91 7.17
N LEU A 186 -1.07 25.62 5.91
CA LEU A 186 -1.21 26.62 4.85
C LEU A 186 -2.61 27.25 4.82
N ALA A 187 -3.61 26.56 5.34
CA ALA A 187 -4.99 27.04 5.36
C ALA A 187 -5.20 28.16 6.42
N GLU A 188 -4.41 28.15 7.49
CA GLU A 188 -4.45 29.16 8.57
C GLU A 188 -3.84 30.50 8.17
N ALA A 189 -3.11 30.56 7.06
CA ALA A 189 -2.46 31.77 6.55
C ALA A 189 -3.31 32.55 5.52
N ARG A 190 -4.59 32.21 5.36
CA ARG A 190 -5.54 32.84 4.44
C ARG A 190 -6.67 33.54 5.19
#